data_AF-A0A944BYA2-F1
#
_entry.id   AF-A0A944BYA2-F1
#
_cell.length_a   1.000
_cell.length_b   1.000
_cell.length_c   1.000
_cell.angle_alpha   90.00
_cell.angle_beta   90.00
_cell.angle_gamma   90.00
#
_symmetry.space_group_name_H-M   'P 1'
#
loop_
_entity.id
_entity.type
_entity.pdbx_description
1 polymer ?
#
loop_
_entity_poly.entity_id
_entity_poly.type
_entity_poly.pdbx_seq_one_letter_code
_entity_poly.pdbx_strand_id
1 'polypeptide(L)'
;SKYAIPYVYGLTPGELALYLNEEGVIAKKAKLTVIPMQGWKRNMTYAETGLPWVAPSPQIPTPDHAAFYAMSGVIGELYAFDTGIGYTLPFQCFATPYLDADKLADAMNALNLPGFRFRPINFKPFFKVGPETADAMKEMHGVQVYITDLDKANLTLCQFYFLQVLHELHPEAKIFDANAKRGYGMFDKVMGTDQIRVLFSKRYKVADIEAYFNKDAEAFKAKSSKYYLYQ
;
A
#
# COMPACT_ATOMS: atom_id res chain seq x y z
N SER A 1 1.66 -5.46 -11.04
CA SER A 1 1.69 -6.95 -11.11
C SER A 1 2.09 -7.39 -12.52
N LYS A 2 2.66 -8.59 -12.71
CA LYS A 2 2.89 -9.18 -14.05
C LYS A 2 1.57 -9.52 -14.77
N TYR A 3 0.50 -9.70 -14.01
CA TYR A 3 -0.81 -10.10 -14.50
C TYR A 3 -1.83 -8.98 -14.33
N ALA A 4 -2.88 -9.00 -15.15
CA ALA A 4 -4.01 -8.07 -15.06
C ALA A 4 -4.93 -8.45 -13.89
N ILE A 5 -4.48 -8.13 -12.67
CA ILE A 5 -5.20 -8.32 -11.41
C ILE A 5 -5.08 -7.05 -10.56
N PRO A 6 -6.03 -6.76 -9.66
CA PRO A 6 -5.93 -5.62 -8.73
C PRO A 6 -4.68 -5.70 -7.84
N TYR A 7 -4.28 -4.54 -7.29
CA TYR A 7 -3.13 -4.45 -6.40
C TYR A 7 -3.28 -5.34 -5.16
N VAL A 8 -4.46 -5.29 -4.51
CA VAL A 8 -4.90 -6.28 -3.52
C VAL A 8 -5.94 -7.16 -4.20
N TYR A 9 -5.53 -8.36 -4.62
CA TYR A 9 -6.34 -9.26 -5.43
C TYR A 9 -7.22 -10.22 -4.62
N GLY A 10 -7.04 -10.30 -3.29
CA GLY A 10 -7.94 -11.05 -2.41
C GLY A 10 -8.08 -12.54 -2.72
N LEU A 11 -7.03 -13.21 -3.20
CA LEU A 11 -7.03 -14.65 -3.46
C LEU A 11 -5.91 -15.31 -2.67
N THR A 12 -6.10 -16.56 -2.25
CA THR A 12 -4.97 -17.39 -1.85
C THR A 12 -4.08 -17.72 -3.06
N PRO A 13 -2.81 -18.12 -2.86
CA PRO A 13 -1.95 -18.53 -3.98
C PRO A 13 -2.54 -19.66 -4.84
N GLY A 14 -3.29 -20.58 -4.22
CA GLY A 14 -3.97 -21.69 -4.92
C GLY A 14 -5.14 -21.19 -5.80
N GLU A 15 -6.00 -20.32 -5.26
CA GLU A 15 -7.09 -19.72 -6.02
C GLU A 15 -6.55 -18.82 -7.15
N LEU A 16 -5.48 -18.06 -6.90
CA LEU A 16 -4.81 -17.26 -7.92
C LEU A 16 -4.22 -18.15 -9.01
N ALA A 17 -3.56 -19.26 -8.66
CA ALA A 17 -3.03 -20.20 -9.65
C ALA A 17 -4.14 -20.78 -10.54
N LEU A 18 -5.29 -21.13 -9.98
CA LEU A 18 -6.47 -21.56 -10.74
C LEU A 18 -6.97 -20.47 -11.68
N TYR A 19 -7.19 -19.25 -11.15
CA TYR A 19 -7.59 -18.09 -11.95
C TYR A 19 -6.65 -17.86 -13.14
N LEU A 20 -5.33 -17.83 -12.89
CA LEU A 20 -4.34 -17.58 -13.94
C LEU A 20 -4.29 -18.72 -14.99
N ASN A 21 -4.54 -19.96 -14.58
CA ASN A 21 -4.49 -21.13 -15.45
C ASN A 21 -5.71 -21.25 -16.37
N GLU A 22 -6.87 -20.74 -15.93
CA GLU A 22 -8.14 -20.84 -16.67
C GLU A 22 -8.46 -19.59 -17.50
N GLU A 23 -8.04 -18.39 -17.05
CA GLU A 23 -8.39 -17.13 -17.69
C GLU A 23 -7.51 -16.73 -18.89
N GLY A 24 -6.69 -17.65 -19.40
CA GLY A 24 -5.86 -17.44 -20.60
C GLY A 24 -4.78 -16.37 -20.43
N VAL A 25 -4.45 -15.99 -19.19
CA VAL A 25 -3.45 -14.95 -18.88
C VAL A 25 -2.01 -15.48 -18.81
N ILE A 26 -1.83 -16.79 -19.00
CA ILE A 26 -0.53 -17.45 -19.16
C ILE A 26 -0.41 -18.06 -20.56
N ALA A 27 0.81 -18.09 -21.10
CA ALA A 27 1.05 -18.52 -22.48
C ALA A 27 0.64 -19.96 -22.77
N LYS A 28 0.71 -20.84 -21.77
CA LYS A 28 0.29 -22.25 -21.88
C LYS A 28 -0.35 -22.69 -20.58
N LYS A 29 -1.53 -23.30 -20.67
CA LYS A 29 -2.21 -23.93 -19.55
C LYS A 29 -1.35 -25.05 -18.96
N ALA A 30 -1.16 -25.01 -17.65
CA ALA A 30 -0.46 -26.04 -16.90
C ALA A 30 -1.42 -27.16 -16.47
N LYS A 31 -0.88 -28.38 -16.34
CA LYS A 31 -1.56 -29.47 -15.62
C LYS A 31 -1.43 -29.19 -14.13
N LEU A 32 -2.35 -28.39 -13.60
CA LEU A 32 -2.33 -27.86 -12.23
C LEU A 32 -3.16 -28.75 -11.29
N THR A 33 -2.64 -28.99 -10.09
CA THR A 33 -3.38 -29.54 -8.96
C THR A 33 -3.13 -28.66 -7.74
N VAL A 34 -4.20 -28.14 -7.15
CA VAL A 34 -4.15 -27.38 -5.90
C VAL A 34 -4.68 -28.28 -4.78
N ILE A 35 -3.95 -28.36 -3.67
CA ILE A 35 -4.39 -29.05 -2.46
C ILE A 35 -5.01 -28.00 -1.53
N PRO A 36 -6.34 -27.96 -1.36
CA PRO A 36 -6.99 -26.93 -0.55
C PRO A 36 -6.62 -27.06 0.92
N MET A 37 -6.51 -25.93 1.61
CA MET A 37 -6.41 -25.89 3.06
C MET A 37 -7.71 -26.38 3.71
N GLN A 38 -7.63 -26.87 4.95
CA GLN A 38 -8.80 -27.18 5.77
C GLN A 38 -8.98 -26.10 6.83
N GLY A 39 -10.22 -25.68 7.07
CA GLY A 39 -10.59 -24.74 8.14
C GLY A 39 -10.34 -23.25 7.86
N TRP A 40 -9.54 -22.90 6.84
CA TRP A 40 -9.34 -21.51 6.44
C TRP A 40 -10.62 -20.90 5.86
N LYS A 41 -10.92 -19.65 6.24
CA LYS A 41 -12.06 -18.86 5.77
C LYS A 41 -11.59 -17.52 5.25
N ARG A 42 -12.30 -16.95 4.28
CA ARG A 42 -11.89 -15.71 3.59
C ARG A 42 -11.84 -14.49 4.50
N ASN A 43 -12.61 -14.49 5.57
CA ASN A 43 -12.64 -13.43 6.57
C ASN A 43 -11.60 -13.60 7.68
N MET A 44 -10.75 -14.64 7.63
CA MET A 44 -9.67 -14.79 8.61
C MET A 44 -8.51 -13.84 8.29
N THR A 45 -8.09 -13.10 9.30
CA THR A 45 -6.73 -12.56 9.41
C THR A 45 -5.73 -13.70 9.61
N TYR A 46 -4.44 -13.44 9.38
CA TYR A 46 -3.41 -14.45 9.62
C TYR A 46 -3.35 -14.87 11.10
N ALA A 47 -3.58 -13.94 12.03
CA ALA A 47 -3.58 -14.22 13.47
C ALA A 47 -4.65 -15.26 13.85
N GLU A 48 -5.84 -15.19 13.23
CA GLU A 48 -6.94 -16.14 13.46
C GLU A 48 -6.65 -17.56 12.97
N THR A 49 -5.62 -17.74 12.12
CA THR A 49 -5.18 -19.09 11.71
C THR A 49 -4.44 -19.83 12.84
N GLY A 50 -3.91 -19.11 13.84
CA GLY A 50 -3.07 -19.67 14.91
C GLY A 50 -1.68 -20.14 14.44
N LEU A 51 -1.32 -19.90 13.18
CA LEU A 51 -0.03 -20.31 12.63
C LEU A 51 1.09 -19.33 13.01
N PRO A 52 2.35 -19.81 13.16
CA PRO A 52 3.48 -18.93 13.37
C PRO A 52 3.79 -18.13 12.11
N TRP A 53 4.10 -16.84 12.28
CA TRP A 53 4.52 -15.98 11.18
C TRP A 53 6.02 -16.14 10.90
N VAL A 54 6.36 -16.68 9.74
CA VAL A 54 7.72 -16.62 9.20
C VAL A 54 7.79 -15.40 8.28
N ALA A 55 8.62 -14.42 8.63
CA ALA A 55 8.72 -13.17 7.89
C ALA A 55 9.06 -13.42 6.40
N PRO A 56 8.16 -13.05 5.46
CA PRO A 56 8.40 -13.28 4.03
C PRO A 56 9.46 -12.33 3.46
N SER A 57 9.75 -11.22 4.16
CA SER A 57 10.88 -10.34 3.90
C SER A 57 11.29 -9.60 5.18
N PRO A 58 12.49 -9.00 5.23
CA PRO A 58 12.94 -8.25 6.40
C PRO A 58 12.01 -7.11 6.81
N GLN A 59 11.26 -6.53 5.86
CA GLN A 59 10.37 -5.39 6.11
C GLN A 59 8.92 -5.79 6.38
N ILE A 60 8.61 -7.10 6.40
CA ILE A 60 7.29 -7.63 6.80
C ILE A 60 7.49 -8.57 8.02
N PRO A 61 7.95 -8.04 9.17
CA PRO A 61 8.36 -8.86 10.30
C PRO A 61 7.19 -9.50 11.06
N THR A 62 5.98 -8.93 10.98
CA THR A 62 4.77 -9.47 11.64
C THR A 62 3.60 -9.52 10.65
N PRO A 63 2.53 -10.29 10.93
CA PRO A 63 1.40 -10.40 10.02
C PRO A 63 0.74 -9.07 9.67
N ASP A 64 0.61 -8.16 10.64
CA ASP A 64 -0.03 -6.85 10.44
C ASP A 64 0.71 -5.99 9.41
N HIS A 65 2.02 -6.21 9.24
CA HIS A 65 2.82 -5.52 8.23
C HIS A 65 2.37 -5.83 6.80
N ALA A 66 1.64 -6.93 6.57
CA ALA A 66 1.03 -7.18 5.26
C ALA A 66 -0.01 -6.11 4.90
N ALA A 67 -0.80 -5.65 5.88
CA ALA A 67 -1.77 -4.56 5.68
C ALA A 67 -1.06 -3.22 5.50
N PHE A 68 -0.04 -2.93 6.32
CA PHE A 68 0.75 -1.71 6.20
C PHE A 68 1.51 -1.62 4.87
N TYR A 69 2.04 -2.74 4.37
CA TYR A 69 2.66 -2.81 3.06
C TYR A 69 1.68 -2.39 1.95
N ALA A 70 0.45 -2.89 1.98
CA ALA A 70 -0.57 -2.47 1.03
C ALA A 70 -0.96 -1.00 1.19
N MET A 71 -0.84 -0.46 2.40
CA MET A 71 -1.20 0.91 2.75
C MET A 71 -0.20 1.96 2.24
N SER A 72 1.11 1.74 2.38
CA SER A 72 2.16 2.74 2.08
C SER A 72 3.18 2.31 1.03
N GLY A 73 3.18 1.04 0.62
CA GLY A 73 4.25 0.46 -0.21
C GLY A 73 4.37 1.08 -1.60
N VAL A 74 3.29 1.56 -2.21
CA VAL A 74 3.34 2.17 -3.55
C VAL A 74 4.06 3.51 -3.50
N ILE A 75 3.66 4.39 -2.59
CA ILE A 75 4.25 5.71 -2.49
C ILE A 75 5.71 5.64 -1.97
N GLY A 76 6.09 4.55 -1.30
CA GLY A 76 7.49 4.26 -0.94
C GLY A 76 8.45 4.24 -2.14
N GLU A 77 7.98 3.88 -3.34
CA GLU A 77 8.77 3.92 -4.58
C GLU A 77 9.09 5.34 -5.07
N LEU A 78 8.48 6.37 -4.46
CA LEU A 78 8.82 7.76 -4.72
C LEU A 78 10.13 8.18 -4.06
N TYR A 79 10.51 7.52 -2.95
CA TYR A 79 11.65 7.91 -2.12
C TYR A 79 11.63 9.39 -1.71
N ALA A 80 10.44 9.98 -1.57
CA ALA A 80 10.20 11.39 -1.25
C ALA A 80 9.88 11.65 0.24
N PHE A 81 9.60 10.59 0.99
CA PHE A 81 9.30 10.58 2.43
C PHE A 81 9.67 9.20 2.98
N ASP A 82 9.79 9.12 4.29
CA ASP A 82 10.05 7.89 5.03
C ASP A 82 8.72 7.19 5.35
N THR A 83 8.62 5.90 4.99
CA THR A 83 7.44 5.08 5.26
C THR A 83 7.60 4.21 6.52
N GLY A 84 8.66 4.44 7.30
CA GLY A 84 9.10 3.64 8.44
C GLY A 84 10.16 2.59 8.08
N ILE A 85 10.42 2.35 6.79
CA ILE A 85 11.55 1.50 6.36
C ILE A 85 12.84 2.25 6.68
N GLY A 86 13.76 1.59 7.38
CA GLY A 86 14.92 2.27 7.99
C GLY A 86 14.75 2.43 9.49
N TYR A 87 13.53 2.28 10.01
CA TYR A 87 13.18 2.34 11.43
C TYR A 87 12.51 1.03 11.89
N THR A 88 12.05 0.97 13.15
CA THR A 88 11.41 -0.23 13.73
C THR A 88 9.95 -0.42 13.31
N LEU A 89 9.40 0.47 12.48
CA LEU A 89 7.98 0.51 12.11
C LEU A 89 7.78 0.50 10.58
N PRO A 90 8.34 -0.47 9.83
CA PRO A 90 8.30 -0.46 8.38
C PRO A 90 6.86 -0.40 7.86
N PHE A 91 6.63 0.46 6.88
CA PHE A 91 5.33 0.74 6.26
C PHE A 91 4.26 1.41 7.14
N GLN A 92 4.52 1.65 8.43
CA GLN A 92 3.54 2.21 9.37
C GLN A 92 3.62 3.73 9.51
N CYS A 93 4.57 4.39 8.85
CA CYS A 93 4.80 5.81 9.02
C CYS A 93 4.62 6.57 7.71
N PHE A 94 4.39 7.88 7.82
CA PHE A 94 4.65 8.86 6.78
C PHE A 94 5.38 10.03 7.42
N ALA A 95 6.65 10.26 7.07
CA ALA A 95 7.46 11.28 7.71
C ALA A 95 8.47 11.94 6.77
N THR A 96 8.81 13.19 7.05
CA THR A 96 9.87 13.94 6.35
C THR A 96 10.67 14.79 7.35
N PRO A 97 11.83 15.33 6.95
CA PRO A 97 12.61 16.21 7.83
C PRO A 97 12.00 17.61 8.06
N TYR A 98 10.92 17.96 7.35
CA TYR A 98 10.40 19.33 7.30
C TYR A 98 8.93 19.46 7.72
N LEU A 99 8.23 18.34 7.93
CA LEU A 99 6.83 18.35 8.34
C LEU A 99 6.69 18.71 9.82
N ASP A 100 5.57 19.33 10.14
CA ASP A 100 5.09 19.50 11.52
C ASP A 100 4.20 18.29 11.86
N ALA A 101 4.67 17.44 12.78
CA ALA A 101 4.03 16.17 13.09
C ALA A 101 2.60 16.34 13.62
N ASP A 102 2.37 17.33 14.47
CA ASP A 102 1.06 17.59 15.08
C ASP A 102 0.08 18.12 14.02
N LYS A 103 0.49 19.08 13.20
CA LYS A 103 -0.36 19.59 12.11
C LYS A 103 -0.72 18.52 11.09
N LEU A 104 0.23 17.64 10.75
CA LEU A 104 -0.04 16.52 9.84
C LEU A 104 -1.02 15.54 10.47
N ALA A 105 -0.84 15.19 11.75
CA ALA A 105 -1.75 14.29 12.47
C ALA A 105 -3.17 14.87 12.52
N ASP A 106 -3.31 16.15 12.88
CA ASP A 106 -4.60 16.84 12.95
C ASP A 106 -5.29 16.86 11.59
N ALA A 107 -4.58 17.23 10.53
CA ALA A 107 -5.13 17.28 9.17
C ALA A 107 -5.54 15.88 8.66
N MET A 108 -4.73 14.85 8.92
CA MET A 108 -5.07 13.47 8.54
C MET A 108 -6.26 12.93 9.34
N ASN A 109 -6.35 13.21 10.64
CA ASN A 109 -7.48 12.80 11.46
C ASN A 109 -8.77 13.56 11.09
N ALA A 110 -8.68 14.81 10.63
CA ALA A 110 -9.82 15.60 10.17
C ALA A 110 -10.52 15.00 8.92
N LEU A 111 -9.81 14.16 8.15
CA LEU A 111 -10.40 13.41 7.03
C LEU A 111 -11.40 12.33 7.49
N ASN A 112 -11.39 11.95 8.77
CA ASN A 112 -12.26 10.92 9.35
C ASN A 112 -12.25 9.60 8.57
N LEU A 113 -11.07 9.17 8.10
CA LEU A 113 -10.92 7.95 7.31
C LEU A 113 -11.35 6.72 8.15
N PRO A 114 -12.32 5.92 7.66
CA PRO A 114 -12.77 4.73 8.40
C PRO A 114 -11.63 3.76 8.67
N GLY A 115 -11.57 3.25 9.89
CA GLY A 115 -10.55 2.27 10.30
C GLY A 115 -9.16 2.84 10.56
N PHE A 116 -8.95 4.16 10.51
CA PHE A 116 -7.63 4.77 10.73
C PHE A 116 -7.60 5.76 11.91
N ARG A 117 -6.43 5.82 12.55
CA ARG A 117 -6.00 6.90 13.43
C ARG A 117 -4.56 7.27 13.12
N PHE A 118 -4.26 8.56 13.17
CA PHE A 118 -2.93 9.09 12.89
C PHE A 118 -2.36 9.71 14.16
N ARG A 119 -1.20 9.23 14.61
CA ARG A 119 -0.52 9.72 15.80
C ARG A 119 0.74 10.47 15.37
N PRO A 120 1.01 11.69 15.88
CA PRO A 120 2.29 12.35 15.61
C PRO A 120 3.45 11.48 16.09
N ILE A 121 4.52 11.43 15.30
CA ILE A 121 5.76 10.71 15.63
C ILE A 121 6.96 11.51 15.14
N ASN A 122 8.02 11.49 15.96
CA ASN A 122 9.35 11.98 15.61
C ASN A 122 10.33 10.83 15.79
N PHE A 123 11.18 10.57 14.79
CA PHE A 123 12.15 9.49 14.86
C PHE A 123 13.34 9.72 13.96
N LYS A 124 14.42 8.97 14.21
CA LYS A 124 15.64 8.99 13.40
C LYS A 124 15.85 7.59 12.81
N PRO A 125 15.79 7.41 11.48
CA PRO A 125 16.05 6.12 10.85
C PRO A 125 17.48 5.63 11.12
N PHE A 126 17.65 4.31 11.24
CA PHE A 126 18.94 3.64 11.44
C PHE A 126 19.71 3.45 10.13
N PHE A 127 19.02 3.36 8.99
CA PHE A 127 19.62 3.18 7.67
C PHE A 127 18.81 3.85 6.56
N LYS A 128 19.43 3.97 5.38
CA LYS A 128 18.90 4.67 4.21
C LYS A 128 18.06 3.75 3.32
N VAL A 129 17.00 4.31 2.72
CA VAL A 129 16.16 3.63 1.72
C VAL A 129 16.14 4.38 0.38
N GLY A 130 16.34 5.71 0.36
CA GLY A 130 16.40 6.54 -0.85
C GLY A 130 17.15 7.87 -0.69
N PRO A 131 17.13 8.77 -1.69
CA PRO A 131 17.90 10.02 -1.70
C PRO A 131 17.36 11.10 -0.77
N GLU A 132 16.06 11.15 -0.50
CA GLU A 132 15.51 12.10 0.49
C GLU A 132 15.74 11.59 1.92
N THR A 133 15.86 10.27 2.07
CA THR A 133 16.48 9.65 3.26
C THR A 133 18.02 9.61 3.14
N ALA A 134 18.66 10.38 2.24
CA ALA A 134 20.12 10.31 2.05
C ALA A 134 20.89 10.71 3.30
N ASP A 135 20.29 11.54 4.14
CA ASP A 135 20.78 11.83 5.46
C ASP A 135 20.08 10.91 6.46
N ALA A 136 20.20 9.59 6.28
CA ALA A 136 20.01 8.68 7.40
C ALA A 136 20.78 9.29 8.57
N MET A 137 20.11 9.52 9.70
CA MET A 137 20.51 10.35 10.84
C MET A 137 19.85 11.73 11.00
N LYS A 138 19.09 12.26 10.04
CA LYS A 138 18.19 13.40 10.29
C LYS A 138 16.95 12.94 11.05
N GLU A 139 16.45 13.83 11.90
CA GLU A 139 15.16 13.63 12.55
C GLU A 139 14.04 13.76 11.50
N MET A 140 13.12 12.82 11.55
CA MET A 140 11.93 12.74 10.72
C MET A 140 10.73 13.05 11.58
N HIS A 141 9.82 13.84 11.03
CA HIS A 141 8.60 14.30 11.67
C HIS A 141 7.42 13.89 10.80
N GLY A 142 6.36 13.37 11.41
CA GLY A 142 5.17 13.00 10.67
C GLY A 142 4.19 12.20 11.51
N VAL A 143 3.58 11.18 10.89
CA VAL A 143 2.54 10.36 11.53
C VAL A 143 2.89 8.89 11.51
N GLN A 144 2.59 8.21 12.61
CA GLN A 144 2.38 6.77 12.64
C GLN A 144 0.90 6.50 12.39
N VAL A 145 0.64 5.54 11.51
CA VAL A 145 -0.71 5.08 11.18
C VAL A 145 -1.09 3.90 12.06
N TYR A 146 -2.24 4.01 12.70
CA TYR A 146 -2.89 2.90 13.39
C TYR A 146 -4.09 2.44 12.56
N ILE A 147 -4.07 1.17 12.16
CA ILE A 147 -5.25 0.50 11.60
C ILE A 147 -6.09 0.03 12.80
N THR A 148 -7.18 0.73 13.06
CA THR A 148 -8.09 0.49 14.20
C THR A 148 -9.24 -0.46 13.88
N ASP A 149 -9.59 -0.59 12.61
CA ASP A 149 -10.60 -1.52 12.10
C ASP A 149 -10.22 -1.88 10.66
N LEU A 150 -9.70 -3.10 10.48
CA LEU A 150 -9.18 -3.55 9.19
C LEU A 150 -10.29 -3.70 8.13
N ASP A 151 -11.50 -4.08 8.55
CA ASP A 151 -12.64 -4.29 7.63
C ASP A 151 -13.16 -2.96 7.06
N LYS A 152 -12.97 -1.86 7.79
CA LYS A 152 -13.34 -0.51 7.34
C LYS A 152 -12.21 0.23 6.64
N ALA A 153 -10.96 -0.18 6.85
CA ALA A 153 -9.79 0.53 6.35
C ALA A 153 -9.60 0.31 4.84
N ASN A 154 -9.77 1.36 4.04
CA ASN A 154 -9.29 1.35 2.66
C ASN A 154 -7.77 1.56 2.64
N LEU A 155 -7.03 0.45 2.78
CA LEU A 155 -5.57 0.44 2.88
C LEU A 155 -4.91 1.21 1.73
N THR A 156 -5.28 0.88 0.49
CA THR A 156 -4.54 1.34 -0.70
C THR A 156 -4.74 2.81 -1.01
N LEU A 157 -5.86 3.43 -0.61
CA LEU A 157 -6.09 4.87 -0.77
C LEU A 157 -5.47 5.73 0.35
N CYS A 158 -5.14 5.16 1.52
CA CYS A 158 -4.59 5.91 2.65
C CYS A 158 -3.34 6.72 2.28
N GLN A 159 -2.41 6.13 1.53
CA GLN A 159 -1.23 6.83 1.01
C GLN A 159 -1.55 8.04 0.15
N PHE A 160 -2.61 8.00 -0.66
CA PHE A 160 -3.00 9.15 -1.50
C PHE A 160 -3.68 10.25 -0.70
N TYR A 161 -4.41 9.90 0.37
CA TYR A 161 -4.88 10.89 1.33
C TYR A 161 -3.72 11.59 2.05
N PHE A 162 -2.67 10.85 2.41
CA PHE A 162 -1.44 11.46 2.92
C PHE A 162 -0.83 12.42 1.91
N LEU A 163 -0.65 12.01 0.65
CA LEU A 163 -0.10 12.90 -0.38
C LEU A 163 -0.98 14.14 -0.64
N GLN A 164 -2.30 14.00 -0.53
CA GLN A 164 -3.24 15.12 -0.62
C GLN A 164 -3.01 16.11 0.53
N VAL A 165 -2.99 15.65 1.78
CA VAL A 165 -2.75 16.50 2.95
C VAL A 165 -1.37 17.13 2.92
N LEU A 166 -0.36 16.38 2.50
CA LEU A 166 1.00 16.89 2.28
C LEU A 166 1.00 18.06 1.31
N HIS A 167 0.30 17.93 0.17
CA HIS A 167 0.19 19.02 -0.80
C HIS A 167 -0.60 20.23 -0.27
N GLU A 168 -1.62 20.00 0.57
CA GLU A 168 -2.40 21.08 1.20
C GLU A 168 -1.56 21.89 2.20
N LEU A 169 -0.74 21.21 3.00
CA LEU A 169 0.14 21.85 3.99
C LEU A 169 1.40 22.45 3.34
N HIS A 170 1.89 21.83 2.27
CA HIS A 170 3.13 22.19 1.57
C HIS A 170 2.95 22.12 0.04
N PRO A 171 2.27 23.10 -0.58
CA PRO A 171 2.03 23.11 -2.03
C PRO A 171 3.31 23.12 -2.88
N GLU A 172 4.41 23.61 -2.31
CA GLU A 172 5.76 23.62 -2.89
C GLU A 172 6.41 22.22 -2.94
N ALA A 173 5.91 21.26 -2.17
CA ALA A 173 6.44 19.91 -2.12
C ALA A 173 6.17 19.19 -3.45
N LYS A 174 7.22 19.05 -4.26
CA LYS A 174 7.13 18.41 -5.57
C LYS A 174 7.32 16.90 -5.47
N ILE A 175 6.34 16.21 -4.89
CA ILE A 175 6.41 14.78 -4.55
C ILE A 175 6.70 13.85 -5.74
N PHE A 176 6.36 14.28 -6.95
CA PHE A 176 6.64 13.55 -8.19
C PHE A 176 7.96 13.98 -8.84
N ASP A 177 8.50 15.16 -8.53
CA ASP A 177 9.76 15.64 -9.13
C ASP A 177 10.97 14.83 -8.68
N ALA A 178 10.93 14.23 -7.48
CA ALA A 178 11.95 13.28 -7.01
C ALA A 178 12.19 12.14 -8.02
N ASN A 179 11.14 11.76 -8.77
CA ASN A 179 11.20 10.77 -9.82
C ASN A 179 11.30 11.34 -11.24
N ALA A 180 11.19 12.66 -11.46
CA ALA A 180 11.31 13.25 -12.79
C ALA A 180 12.67 12.95 -13.45
N LYS A 181 13.75 12.85 -12.67
CA LYS A 181 15.10 12.50 -13.15
C LYS A 181 15.33 10.98 -13.27
N ARG A 182 14.57 10.17 -12.53
CA ARG A 182 14.70 8.70 -12.47
C ARG A 182 13.69 7.97 -13.36
N GLY A 183 12.71 8.71 -13.88
CA GLY A 183 11.52 8.21 -14.52
C GLY A 183 10.50 7.74 -13.48
N TYR A 184 9.22 8.00 -13.75
CA TYR A 184 8.09 7.46 -12.97
C TYR A 184 7.92 5.94 -13.09
N GLY A 185 8.89 5.27 -13.72
CA GLY A 185 8.77 3.90 -14.19
C GLY A 185 8.44 2.91 -13.09
N MET A 186 9.00 3.03 -11.87
CA MET A 186 8.68 2.07 -10.81
C MET A 186 7.31 2.34 -10.18
N PHE A 187 6.98 3.60 -9.86
CA PHE A 187 5.67 3.96 -9.34
C PHE A 187 4.55 3.52 -10.29
N ASP A 188 4.65 3.87 -11.57
CA ASP A 188 3.63 3.51 -12.58
C ASP A 188 3.59 1.99 -12.81
N LYS A 189 4.72 1.27 -12.72
CA LYS A 189 4.76 -0.20 -12.80
C LYS A 189 4.09 -0.87 -11.60
N VAL A 190 4.30 -0.36 -10.39
CA VAL A 190 3.66 -0.88 -9.17
C VAL A 190 2.16 -0.63 -9.24
N MET A 191 1.74 0.57 -9.67
CA MET A 191 0.34 0.90 -9.94
C MET A 191 -0.28 0.13 -11.11
N GLY A 192 0.55 -0.38 -12.02
CA GLY A 192 0.12 -1.06 -13.25
C GLY A 192 -0.43 -0.11 -14.32
N THR A 193 -0.28 1.20 -14.14
CA THR A 193 -0.80 2.26 -15.01
C THR A 193 -0.18 3.60 -14.64
N ASP A 194 -0.04 4.51 -15.60
CA ASP A 194 0.37 5.89 -15.38
C ASP A 194 -0.81 6.81 -14.98
N GLN A 195 -2.04 6.36 -15.20
CA GLN A 195 -3.23 7.19 -15.06
C GLN A 195 -3.43 7.69 -13.64
N ILE A 196 -3.05 6.90 -12.63
CA ILE A 196 -3.14 7.32 -11.24
C ILE A 196 -2.26 8.54 -10.98
N ARG A 197 -1.00 8.50 -11.42
CA ARG A 197 -0.10 9.65 -11.32
C ARG A 197 -0.63 10.84 -12.12
N VAL A 198 -1.03 10.62 -13.36
CA VAL A 198 -1.49 11.68 -14.29
C VAL A 198 -2.77 12.37 -13.80
N LEU A 199 -3.72 11.62 -13.25
CA LEU A 199 -4.96 12.16 -12.71
C LEU A 199 -4.72 12.84 -11.36
N PHE A 200 -4.00 12.18 -10.45
CA PHE A 200 -3.74 12.71 -9.12
C PHE A 200 -2.92 14.01 -9.17
N SER A 201 -1.88 14.09 -10.01
CA SER A 201 -0.99 15.25 -10.07
C SER A 201 -1.64 16.54 -10.58
N LYS A 202 -2.87 16.49 -11.11
CA LYS A 202 -3.61 17.68 -11.56
C LYS A 202 -3.95 18.61 -10.39
N ARG A 203 -4.36 18.05 -9.26
CA ARG A 203 -4.85 18.80 -8.09
C ARG A 203 -4.50 18.17 -6.74
N TYR A 204 -3.84 17.00 -6.75
CA TYR A 204 -3.52 16.21 -5.56
C TYR A 204 -4.74 15.87 -4.71
N LYS A 205 -5.83 15.45 -5.37
CA LYS A 205 -7.06 15.03 -4.68
C LYS A 205 -7.36 13.57 -4.94
N VAL A 206 -7.67 12.82 -3.88
CA VAL A 206 -8.08 11.40 -3.99
C VAL A 206 -9.33 11.26 -4.86
N ALA A 207 -10.24 12.23 -4.79
CA ALA A 207 -11.45 12.28 -5.62
C ALA A 207 -11.17 12.22 -7.13
N ASP A 208 -9.99 12.65 -7.60
CA ASP A 208 -9.63 12.61 -9.02
C ASP A 208 -9.19 11.20 -9.49
N ILE A 209 -8.85 10.32 -8.56
CA ILE A 209 -8.39 8.96 -8.87
C ILE A 209 -9.34 7.87 -8.40
N GLU A 210 -10.18 8.12 -7.40
CA GLU A 210 -10.96 7.07 -6.71
C GLU A 210 -11.80 6.22 -7.67
N ALA A 211 -12.50 6.85 -8.62
CA ALA A 211 -13.30 6.14 -9.62
C ALA A 211 -12.43 5.25 -10.52
N TYR A 212 -11.28 5.75 -11.00
CA TYR A 212 -10.36 4.98 -11.83
C TYR A 212 -9.69 3.85 -11.04
N PHE A 213 -9.34 4.12 -9.78
CA PHE A 213 -8.68 3.17 -8.88
C PHE A 213 -9.58 1.94 -8.62
N ASN A 214 -10.88 2.16 -8.50
CA ASN A 214 -11.86 1.11 -8.21
C ASN A 214 -12.54 0.50 -9.44
N LYS A 215 -12.26 1.02 -10.65
CA LYS A 215 -13.01 0.68 -11.88
C LYS A 215 -13.06 -0.82 -12.20
N ASP A 216 -12.04 -1.57 -11.81
CA ASP A 216 -11.90 -3.00 -12.12
C ASP A 216 -12.22 -3.91 -10.92
N ALA A 217 -12.45 -3.37 -9.72
CA ALA A 217 -12.53 -4.14 -8.47
C ALA A 217 -13.72 -5.11 -8.45
N GLU A 218 -14.93 -4.61 -8.71
CA GLU A 218 -16.15 -5.44 -8.70
C GLU A 218 -16.17 -6.45 -9.85
N ALA A 219 -15.73 -6.04 -11.04
CA ALA A 219 -15.61 -6.95 -12.19
C ALA A 219 -14.62 -8.09 -11.89
N PHE A 220 -13.47 -7.77 -11.28
CA PHE A 220 -12.50 -8.78 -10.88
C PHE A 220 -13.03 -9.68 -9.76
N LYS A 221 -13.74 -9.13 -8.77
CA LYS A 221 -14.37 -9.91 -7.69
C LYS A 221 -15.38 -10.92 -8.25
N ALA A 222 -16.28 -10.48 -9.13
CA ALA A 222 -17.25 -11.35 -9.78
C ALA A 222 -16.55 -12.44 -10.60
N LYS A 223 -15.51 -12.08 -11.35
CA LYS A 223 -14.75 -13.01 -12.19
C LYS A 223 -13.96 -14.03 -11.36
N SER A 224 -13.28 -13.58 -10.31
CA SER A 224 -12.43 -14.41 -9.44
C SER A 224 -13.23 -15.36 -8.55
N SER A 225 -14.49 -15.04 -8.24
CA SER A 225 -15.37 -15.87 -7.40
C SER A 225 -15.56 -17.31 -7.91
N LYS A 226 -15.43 -17.52 -9.23
CA LYS A 226 -15.48 -18.85 -9.87
C LYS A 226 -14.35 -19.79 -9.42
N TYR A 227 -13.28 -19.22 -8.89
CA TYR A 227 -12.07 -19.93 -8.49
C TYR A 227 -11.89 -19.98 -6.97
N TYR A 228 -12.88 -19.50 -6.19
CA TYR A 228 -12.80 -19.56 -4.75
C TYR A 228 -12.83 -21.01 -4.26
N LEU A 229 -11.86 -21.34 -3.40
CA LEU A 229 -11.77 -22.64 -2.74
C LEU A 229 -12.36 -22.61 -1.33
N TYR A 230 -12.62 -21.40 -0.83
CA TYR A 230 -13.01 -21.14 0.55
C TYR A 230 -14.15 -20.13 0.58
N GLN A 231 -14.94 -20.16 1.66
CA GLN A 231 -16.02 -19.20 1.91
C GLN A 231 -15.56 -18.07 2.83
#